data_AF-A0A949AHK8-F1
#
_entry.id   AF-A0A949AHK8-F1
#
_cell.length_a   1.000
_cell.length_b   1.000
_cell.length_c   1.000
_cell.angle_alpha   90.00
_cell.angle_beta   90.00
_cell.angle_gamma   90.00
#
_symmetry.space_group_name_H-M   'P 1'
#
loop_
_entity.id
_entity.type
_entity.pdbx_description
1 polymer ?
#
loop_
_entity_poly.entity_id
_entity_poly.type
_entity_poly.pdbx_seq_one_letter_code
_entity_poly.pdbx_strand_id
1 'polypeptide(L)'
;MLIERVANRSAMTLIEILIVTSLIAIISVAIYSCLSSGIRVWQEANRLVVEEDIAIFFDKISKDLRNVYSYSRIKPHGDVFKFSFPTIVYTKADKGSGHPENAYIDQLGKVEYYFDPISDNIYRRQANYSQAISEKYSKESKIVGSVERIKFTYFVLTPEGEIAKNEILDYIPSAVEVLVVFKDSRGERSMRKFIDIPIGG
;
A
#
# COMPACT_ATOMS: atom_id res chain seq x y z
N MET A 1 13.64 -24.36 81.37
CA MET A 1 13.97 -25.47 80.46
C MET A 1 13.41 -25.09 79.09
N LEU A 2 14.25 -24.50 78.23
CA LEU A 2 13.88 -24.08 76.87
C LEU A 2 14.81 -24.83 75.92
N ILE A 3 14.24 -25.75 75.14
CA ILE A 3 14.97 -26.48 74.10
C ILE A 3 14.95 -25.59 72.86
N GLU A 4 16.08 -24.98 72.53
CA GLU A 4 16.26 -24.31 71.24
C GLU A 4 16.27 -25.37 70.13
N ARG A 5 15.29 -25.28 69.21
CA ARG A 5 15.34 -25.97 67.93
C ARG A 5 16.42 -25.30 67.08
N VAL A 6 17.55 -25.97 66.90
CA VAL A 6 18.52 -25.64 65.86
C VAL A 6 17.85 -25.84 64.51
N ALA A 7 17.53 -24.75 63.81
CA ALA A 7 17.05 -24.79 62.44
C ALA A 7 18.21 -25.22 61.54
N ASN A 8 18.22 -26.50 61.14
CA ASN A 8 19.22 -27.04 60.22
C ASN A 8 18.97 -26.44 58.83
N ARG A 9 19.70 -25.37 58.48
CA ARG A 9 19.72 -24.84 57.11
C ARG A 9 20.61 -25.76 56.28
N SER A 10 20.03 -26.76 55.63
CA SER A 10 20.72 -27.60 54.66
C SER A 10 21.20 -26.74 53.50
N ALA A 11 22.53 -26.58 53.36
CA ALA A 11 23.11 -26.02 52.15
C ALA A 11 22.79 -26.94 50.97
N MET A 12 22.36 -26.37 49.84
CA MET A 12 22.06 -27.14 48.63
C MET A 12 23.28 -27.94 48.18
N THR A 13 23.06 -29.18 47.78
CA THR A 13 24.14 -30.03 47.28
C THR A 13 24.56 -29.56 45.88
N LEU A 14 25.83 -29.76 45.52
CA LEU A 14 26.35 -29.42 44.19
C LEU A 14 25.51 -30.05 43.07
N ILE A 15 25.04 -31.29 43.29
CA ILE A 15 24.20 -32.04 42.36
C ILE A 15 22.85 -31.36 42.16
N GLU A 16 22.23 -30.87 43.23
CA GLU A 16 20.94 -30.17 43.18
C GLU A 16 21.04 -28.87 42.37
N ILE A 17 22.11 -28.09 42.59
CA ILE A 17 22.38 -26.87 41.82
C ILE A 17 22.60 -27.19 40.33
N LEU A 18 23.31 -28.28 40.01
CA LEU A 18 23.58 -28.69 38.63
C LEU A 18 22.29 -29.13 37.92
N ILE A 19 21.42 -29.88 38.61
CA ILE A 19 20.12 -30.28 38.07
C ILE A 19 19.25 -29.05 37.81
N VAL A 20 19.11 -28.14 38.78
CA VAL A 20 18.28 -26.94 38.65
C VAL A 20 18.76 -26.05 37.51
N THR A 21 20.07 -25.80 37.41
CA THR A 21 20.65 -24.99 36.33
C THR A 21 20.46 -25.63 34.96
N SER A 22 20.59 -26.96 34.85
CA SER A 22 20.33 -27.68 33.60
C SER A 22 18.86 -27.59 33.16
N LEU A 23 17.91 -27.70 34.10
CA LEU A 23 16.48 -27.56 33.83
C LEU A 23 16.15 -26.14 33.37
N ILE A 24 16.69 -25.13 34.04
CA ILE A 24 16.52 -23.73 33.64
C ILE A 24 17.05 -23.52 32.21
N ALA A 25 18.24 -24.05 31.90
CA ALA A 25 18.81 -23.91 30.55
C ALA A 25 17.91 -24.54 29.47
N ILE A 26 17.38 -25.74 29.70
CA ILE A 26 16.47 -26.41 28.77
C ILE A 26 15.17 -25.60 28.59
N ILE A 27 14.60 -25.11 29.68
CA ILE A 27 13.38 -24.28 29.64
C ILE A 27 13.65 -22.98 28.88
N SER A 28 14.78 -22.31 29.13
CA SER A 28 15.16 -21.08 28.42
C SER A 28 15.31 -21.30 26.91
N VAL A 29 15.94 -22.41 26.50
CA VAL A 29 16.07 -22.77 25.08
C VAL A 29 14.69 -23.05 24.45
N ALA A 30 13.82 -23.76 25.16
CA ALA A 30 12.46 -24.01 24.68
C ALA A 30 11.66 -22.71 24.49
N ILE A 31 11.69 -21.82 25.49
CA ILE A 31 11.03 -20.49 25.39
C ILE A 31 11.60 -19.69 24.22
N TYR A 32 12.92 -19.63 24.09
CA TYR A 32 13.58 -18.90 23.01
C TYR A 32 13.19 -19.45 21.63
N SER A 33 13.16 -20.77 21.47
CA SER A 33 12.75 -21.41 20.21
C SER A 33 11.31 -21.09 19.83
N CYS A 34 10.40 -21.08 20.81
CA CYS A 34 8.99 -20.74 20.61
C CYS A 34 8.84 -19.27 20.21
N LEU A 35 9.50 -18.36 20.93
CA LEU A 35 9.48 -16.93 20.63
C LEU A 35 10.08 -16.64 19.25
N SER A 36 11.23 -17.23 18.93
CA SER A 36 11.86 -17.04 17.62
C SER A 36 10.99 -17.58 16.48
N SER A 37 10.30 -18.69 16.70
CA SER A 37 9.38 -19.25 15.69
C SER A 37 8.16 -18.35 15.52
N GLY A 38 7.58 -17.86 16.61
CA GLY A 38 6.45 -16.91 16.59
C GLY A 38 6.80 -15.62 15.85
N ILE A 39 7.97 -15.03 16.13
CA ILE A 39 8.45 -13.83 15.42
C ILE A 39 8.60 -14.08 13.93
N ARG A 40 9.15 -15.24 13.52
CA ARG A 40 9.30 -15.58 12.09
C ARG A 40 7.95 -15.70 11.39
N VAL A 41 6.97 -16.35 12.03
CA VAL A 41 5.61 -16.47 11.47
C VAL A 41 4.93 -15.10 11.36
N TRP A 42 5.06 -14.26 12.38
CA TRP A 42 4.52 -12.90 12.35
C TRP A 42 5.14 -12.05 11.23
N GLN A 43 6.46 -12.15 11.03
CA GLN A 43 7.15 -11.46 9.93
C GLN A 43 6.66 -11.91 8.55
N GLU A 44 6.52 -13.23 8.33
CA GLU A 44 6.03 -13.75 7.04
C GLU A 44 4.56 -13.38 6.79
N ALA A 45 3.72 -13.40 7.82
CA ALA A 45 2.33 -12.97 7.71
C ALA A 45 2.22 -11.49 7.33
N ASN A 46 3.01 -10.62 7.96
CA ASN A 46 3.01 -9.19 7.65
C ASN A 46 3.54 -8.89 6.24
N ARG A 47 4.43 -9.75 5.70
CA ARG A 47 4.92 -9.63 4.32
C ARG A 47 3.80 -9.85 3.29
N LEU A 48 2.99 -10.88 3.47
CA LEU A 48 1.88 -11.19 2.55
C LEU A 48 0.90 -10.02 2.43
N VAL A 49 0.69 -9.28 3.53
CA VAL A 49 -0.17 -8.09 3.55
C VAL A 49 0.32 -6.99 2.61
N VAL A 50 1.63 -6.71 2.56
CA VAL A 50 2.17 -5.66 1.68
C VAL A 50 2.09 -6.05 0.21
N GLU A 51 2.44 -7.30 -0.13
CA GLU A 51 2.34 -7.81 -1.50
C GLU A 51 0.86 -7.82 -1.99
N GLU A 52 -0.07 -8.18 -1.10
CA GLU A 52 -1.52 -8.14 -1.35
C GLU A 52 -2.04 -6.71 -1.54
N ASP A 53 -1.66 -5.77 -0.68
CA ASP A 53 -2.04 -4.36 -0.80
C ASP A 53 -1.56 -3.77 -2.14
N ILE A 54 -0.34 -4.11 -2.58
CA ILE A 54 0.19 -3.70 -3.89
C ILE A 54 -0.62 -4.34 -5.03
N ALA A 55 -1.01 -5.61 -4.91
CA ALA A 55 -1.86 -6.26 -5.90
C ALA A 55 -3.26 -5.60 -5.98
N ILE A 56 -3.85 -5.24 -4.84
CA ILE A 56 -5.11 -4.50 -4.76
C ILE A 56 -4.96 -3.10 -5.37
N PHE A 57 -3.85 -2.41 -5.10
CA PHE A 57 -3.52 -1.14 -5.75
C PHE A 57 -3.50 -1.27 -7.27
N PHE A 58 -2.79 -2.28 -7.76
CA PHE A 58 -2.70 -2.59 -9.18
C PHE A 58 -4.02 -2.92 -9.83
N ASP A 59 -4.92 -3.61 -9.13
CA ASP A 59 -6.27 -3.89 -9.63
C ASP A 59 -7.11 -2.61 -9.68
N LYS A 60 -7.10 -1.81 -8.60
CA LYS A 60 -7.80 -0.53 -8.52
C LYS A 60 -7.38 0.44 -9.62
N ILE A 61 -6.08 0.67 -9.78
CA ILE A 61 -5.58 1.58 -10.82
C ILE A 61 -5.84 1.02 -12.22
N SER A 62 -5.78 -0.31 -12.42
CA SER A 62 -6.16 -0.91 -13.72
C SER A 62 -7.63 -0.69 -14.03
N LYS A 63 -8.51 -0.84 -13.05
CA LYS A 63 -9.95 -0.59 -13.21
C LYS A 63 -10.22 0.88 -13.53
N ASP A 64 -9.57 1.81 -12.83
CA ASP A 64 -9.74 3.24 -13.06
C ASP A 64 -9.20 3.65 -14.44
N LEU A 65 -8.05 3.09 -14.86
CA LEU A 65 -7.42 3.35 -16.16
C LEU A 65 -8.20 2.76 -17.34
N ARG A 66 -8.84 1.60 -17.16
CA ARG A 66 -9.74 1.03 -18.18
C ARG A 66 -11.00 1.86 -18.39
N ASN A 67 -11.38 2.68 -17.41
CA ASN A 67 -12.52 3.59 -17.48
C ASN A 67 -12.08 5.05 -17.70
N VAL A 68 -10.93 5.26 -18.35
CA VAL A 68 -10.48 6.60 -18.71
C VAL A 68 -11.36 7.15 -19.85
N TYR A 69 -11.77 8.42 -19.71
CA TYR A 69 -12.52 9.13 -20.73
C TYR A 69 -11.78 10.39 -21.17
N SER A 70 -11.68 10.61 -22.47
CA SER A 70 -11.21 11.88 -23.00
C SER A 70 -12.31 12.93 -22.86
N TYR A 71 -12.22 13.80 -21.85
CA TYR A 71 -13.17 14.89 -21.65
C TYR A 71 -12.49 16.24 -21.65
N SER A 72 -12.92 17.13 -22.54
CA SER A 72 -12.23 18.37 -22.93
C SER A 72 -11.81 19.29 -21.77
N ARG A 73 -12.52 19.28 -20.64
CA ARG A 73 -12.23 20.17 -19.50
C ARG A 73 -11.39 19.55 -18.37
N ILE A 74 -11.24 18.23 -18.34
CA ILE A 74 -10.43 17.54 -17.32
C ILE A 74 -9.26 16.90 -18.03
N LYS A 75 -8.12 17.57 -17.95
CA LYS A 75 -6.89 17.10 -18.58
C LYS A 75 -6.15 16.12 -17.68
N PRO A 76 -5.63 15.01 -18.21
CA PRO A 76 -4.73 14.15 -17.47
C PRO A 76 -3.41 14.88 -17.21
N HIS A 77 -2.84 14.62 -16.03
CA HIS A 77 -1.54 15.12 -15.64
C HIS A 77 -0.81 14.02 -14.88
N GLY A 78 0.40 13.69 -15.35
CA GLY A 78 1.19 12.60 -14.82
C GLY A 78 2.66 12.97 -14.75
N ASP A 79 3.31 12.48 -13.71
CA ASP A 79 4.70 12.66 -13.35
C ASP A 79 5.17 11.32 -12.72
N VAL A 80 6.46 11.19 -12.44
CA VAL A 80 7.09 9.96 -11.94
C VAL A 80 6.40 9.41 -10.69
N PHE A 81 5.91 10.29 -9.81
CA PHE A 81 5.35 9.92 -8.50
C PHE A 81 3.84 10.12 -8.37
N LYS A 82 3.21 10.76 -9.35
CA LYS A 82 1.80 11.12 -9.31
C LYS A 82 1.15 10.93 -10.67
N PHE A 83 -0.07 10.42 -10.68
CA PHE A 83 -0.83 10.33 -11.91
C PHE A 83 -2.29 10.68 -11.64
N SER A 84 -2.77 11.68 -12.38
CA SER A 84 -4.15 12.13 -12.35
C SER A 84 -4.79 12.04 -13.73
N PHE A 85 -6.01 11.52 -13.78
CA PHE A 85 -6.71 11.32 -15.04
C PHE A 85 -8.24 11.37 -14.85
N PRO A 86 -8.97 11.76 -15.90
CA PRO A 86 -10.44 11.70 -15.92
C PRO A 86 -10.92 10.25 -15.96
N THR A 87 -11.87 9.91 -15.08
CA THR A 87 -12.51 8.58 -15.02
C THR A 87 -13.89 8.71 -14.38
N ILE A 88 -14.67 7.62 -14.40
CA ILE A 88 -15.94 7.54 -13.67
C ILE A 88 -15.63 7.32 -12.19
N VAL A 89 -16.16 8.20 -11.34
CA VAL A 89 -15.97 8.13 -9.89
C VAL A 89 -17.31 8.00 -9.17
N TYR A 90 -17.35 7.12 -8.18
CA TYR A 90 -18.47 6.98 -7.28
C TYR A 90 -18.33 7.99 -6.14
N THR A 91 -19.09 9.08 -6.19
CA THR A 91 -19.00 10.17 -5.20
C THR A 91 -20.37 10.81 -4.98
N LYS A 92 -20.46 11.71 -3.99
CA LYS A 92 -21.72 12.40 -3.69
C LYS A 92 -22.18 13.18 -4.92
N ALA A 93 -23.47 13.06 -5.22
CA ALA A 93 -24.12 13.79 -6.28
C ALA A 93 -23.83 15.29 -6.17
N ASP A 94 -23.50 15.92 -7.30
CA ASP A 94 -23.30 17.37 -7.34
C ASP A 94 -24.60 18.12 -7.03
N LYS A 95 -24.47 19.28 -6.36
CA LYS A 95 -25.61 20.18 -6.11
C LYS A 95 -26.15 20.69 -7.44
N GLY A 96 -27.26 20.11 -7.90
CA GLY A 96 -27.90 20.44 -9.18
C GLY A 96 -28.03 19.29 -10.17
N SER A 97 -27.56 18.08 -9.83
CA SER A 97 -27.71 16.89 -10.70
C SER A 97 -29.10 16.23 -10.65
N GLY A 98 -30.06 16.81 -9.93
CA GLY A 98 -31.42 16.26 -9.77
C GLY A 98 -31.51 15.03 -8.86
N HIS A 99 -30.38 14.56 -8.32
CA HIS A 99 -30.31 13.47 -7.36
C HIS A 99 -30.39 13.98 -5.90
N PRO A 100 -30.80 13.12 -4.94
CA PRO A 100 -30.81 13.48 -3.52
C PRO A 100 -29.43 13.98 -3.06
N GLU A 101 -29.36 15.04 -2.24
CA GLU A 101 -28.09 15.67 -1.78
C GLU A 101 -27.12 14.71 -1.06
N ASN A 102 -27.56 13.51 -0.68
CA ASN A 102 -26.75 12.47 -0.03
C ASN A 102 -26.62 11.17 -0.84
N ALA A 103 -27.12 11.13 -2.08
CA ALA A 103 -26.96 9.98 -2.95
C ALA A 103 -25.53 9.94 -3.49
N TYR A 104 -24.92 8.76 -3.45
CA TYR A 104 -23.68 8.49 -4.16
C TYR A 104 -24.04 7.96 -5.55
N ILE A 105 -23.46 8.57 -6.57
CA ILE A 105 -23.72 8.22 -7.97
C ILE A 105 -22.39 8.08 -8.70
N ASP A 106 -22.39 7.24 -9.73
CA ASP A 106 -21.32 7.20 -10.71
C ASP A 106 -21.43 8.43 -11.61
N GLN A 107 -20.41 9.29 -11.56
CA GLN A 107 -20.35 10.49 -12.38
C GLN A 107 -18.94 10.72 -12.89
N LEU A 108 -18.83 11.49 -13.98
CA LEU A 108 -17.54 11.89 -14.52
C LEU A 108 -16.77 12.69 -13.46
N GLY A 109 -15.52 12.34 -13.24
CA GLY A 109 -14.66 13.05 -12.31
C GLY A 109 -13.19 12.85 -12.64
N LYS A 110 -12.36 13.10 -11.63
CA LYS A 110 -10.91 12.97 -11.70
C LYS A 110 -10.44 12.11 -10.55
N VAL A 111 -9.57 11.14 -10.85
CA VAL A 111 -8.83 10.38 -9.84
C VAL A 111 -7.39 10.83 -9.88
N GLU A 112 -6.76 10.84 -8.71
CA GLU A 112 -5.33 11.03 -8.57
C GLU A 112 -4.75 9.97 -7.64
N TYR A 113 -3.65 9.37 -8.10
CA TYR A 113 -2.77 8.53 -7.33
C TYR A 113 -1.46 9.27 -7.10
N TYR A 114 -0.97 9.28 -5.87
CA TYR A 114 0.33 9.87 -5.55
C TYR A 114 1.00 9.11 -4.42
N PHE A 115 2.32 9.16 -4.43
CA PHE A 115 3.16 8.67 -3.36
C PHE A 115 3.59 9.82 -2.45
N ASP A 116 3.45 9.60 -1.14
CA ASP A 116 3.96 10.52 -0.12
C ASP A 116 5.24 9.93 0.49
N PRO A 117 6.42 10.53 0.24
CA PRO A 117 7.70 10.05 0.77
C PRO A 117 7.89 10.30 2.26
N ILE A 118 7.04 11.10 2.92
CA ILE A 118 7.12 11.33 4.37
C ILE A 118 6.46 10.17 5.12
N SER A 119 5.33 9.70 4.59
CA SER A 119 4.54 8.63 5.22
C SER A 119 4.76 7.25 4.60
N ASP A 120 5.56 7.14 3.54
CA ASP A 120 5.85 5.91 2.78
C ASP A 120 4.58 5.19 2.32
N ASN A 121 3.57 5.97 1.90
CA ASN A 121 2.26 5.45 1.53
C ASN A 121 1.85 5.90 0.13
N ILE A 122 1.08 5.03 -0.54
CA ILE A 122 0.37 5.36 -1.77
C ILE A 122 -1.05 5.75 -1.41
N TYR A 123 -1.45 6.92 -1.87
CA TYR A 123 -2.78 7.47 -1.68
C TYR A 123 -3.56 7.51 -2.99
N ARG A 124 -4.87 7.39 -2.87
CA ARG A 124 -5.82 7.70 -3.93
C ARG A 124 -6.81 8.74 -3.44
N ARG A 125 -7.01 9.77 -4.23
CA ARG A 125 -8.05 10.77 -4.02
C ARG A 125 -8.88 10.94 -5.29
N GLN A 126 -10.12 11.36 -5.10
CA GLN A 126 -11.08 11.51 -6.19
C GLN A 126 -11.83 12.84 -6.07
N ALA A 127 -12.24 13.38 -7.20
CA ALA A 127 -13.01 14.61 -7.30
C ALA A 127 -14.16 14.40 -8.29
N ASN A 128 -15.36 14.88 -7.97
CA ASN A 128 -16.44 14.96 -8.96
C ASN A 128 -16.15 16.04 -10.01
N TYR A 129 -17.01 16.19 -11.02
CA TYR A 129 -16.80 17.16 -12.09
C TYR A 129 -16.61 18.60 -11.59
N SER A 130 -17.51 19.09 -10.75
CA SER A 130 -17.46 20.47 -10.22
C SER A 130 -16.22 20.71 -9.35
N GLN A 131 -15.85 19.70 -8.55
CA GLN A 131 -14.66 19.66 -7.71
C GLN A 131 -13.37 19.58 -8.53
N ALA A 132 -13.35 18.80 -9.61
CA ALA A 132 -12.19 18.64 -10.49
C ALA A 132 -11.85 19.95 -11.20
N ILE A 133 -12.86 20.73 -11.62
CA ILE A 133 -12.67 22.08 -12.17
C ILE A 133 -12.10 23.03 -11.12
N SER A 134 -12.48 22.86 -9.85
CA SER A 134 -12.02 23.70 -8.73
C SER A 134 -10.77 23.15 -8.03
N GLU A 135 -10.18 22.06 -8.53
CA GLU A 135 -9.05 21.33 -7.93
C GLU A 135 -9.26 20.90 -6.45
N LYS A 136 -10.52 20.69 -6.04
CA LYS A 136 -10.88 20.30 -4.68
C LYS A 136 -11.10 18.80 -4.58
N TYR A 137 -10.14 18.07 -4.06
CA TYR A 137 -10.27 16.63 -3.89
C TYR A 137 -11.12 16.24 -2.67
N SER A 138 -11.78 15.10 -2.76
CA SER A 138 -12.40 14.41 -1.62
C SER A 138 -11.32 13.86 -0.68
N LYS A 139 -11.74 13.38 0.51
CA LYS A 139 -10.83 12.74 1.48
C LYS A 139 -9.98 11.66 0.81
N GLU A 140 -8.67 11.73 1.03
CA GLU A 140 -7.71 10.75 0.55
C GLU A 140 -7.92 9.38 1.22
N SER A 141 -7.69 8.32 0.46
CA SER A 141 -7.69 6.94 0.93
C SER A 141 -6.29 6.38 0.77
N LYS A 142 -5.70 5.93 1.89
CA LYS A 142 -4.48 5.13 1.87
C LYS A 142 -4.79 3.79 1.22
N ILE A 143 -4.01 3.42 0.19
CA ILE A 143 -4.15 2.13 -0.49
C ILE A 143 -3.06 1.16 -0.03
N VAL A 144 -1.80 1.61 -0.04
CA VAL A 144 -0.65 0.79 0.31
C VAL A 144 0.20 1.56 1.30
N GLY A 145 0.80 0.88 2.27
CA GLY A 145 1.84 1.46 3.11
C GLY A 145 3.15 0.69 3.07
N SER A 146 4.19 1.29 3.64
CA SER A 146 5.56 0.76 3.66
C SER A 146 6.17 0.62 2.26
N VAL A 147 5.88 1.59 1.39
CA VAL A 147 6.41 1.67 0.02
C VAL A 147 7.60 2.62 0.03
N GLU A 148 8.72 2.22 -0.55
CA GLU A 148 9.90 3.08 -0.67
C GLU A 148 9.81 4.04 -1.85
N ARG A 149 9.28 3.55 -2.98
CA ARG A 149 9.21 4.32 -4.20
C ARG A 149 8.13 3.81 -5.12
N ILE A 150 7.44 4.74 -5.77
CA ILE A 150 6.64 4.46 -6.97
C ILE A 150 7.30 5.10 -8.18
N LYS A 151 7.14 4.49 -9.35
CA LYS A 151 7.47 5.10 -10.63
C LYS A 151 6.36 4.82 -11.64
N PHE A 152 5.82 5.88 -12.20
CA PHE A 152 4.95 5.83 -13.37
C PHE A 152 5.77 6.06 -14.64
N THR A 153 5.59 5.18 -15.62
CA THR A 153 6.11 5.35 -17.00
C THR A 153 4.94 5.31 -17.96
N TYR A 154 4.86 6.30 -18.84
CA TYR A 154 3.75 6.49 -19.77
C TYR A 154 4.16 6.13 -21.18
N PHE A 155 3.39 5.30 -21.86
CA PHE A 155 3.66 4.88 -23.24
C PHE A 155 2.69 5.56 -24.19
N VAL A 156 3.22 6.23 -25.21
CA VAL A 156 2.42 6.92 -26.23
C VAL A 156 2.69 6.28 -27.58
N LEU A 157 1.64 5.84 -28.26
CA LEU A 157 1.74 5.37 -29.62
C LEU A 157 1.92 6.56 -30.58
N THR A 158 3.03 6.57 -31.31
CA THR A 158 3.32 7.53 -32.39
C THR A 158 3.40 6.80 -33.73
N PRO A 159 3.31 7.51 -34.87
CA PRO A 159 3.43 6.88 -36.20
C PRO A 159 4.73 6.10 -36.40
N GLU A 160 5.78 6.42 -35.64
CA GLU A 160 7.11 5.80 -35.69
C GLU A 160 7.30 4.66 -34.64
N GLY A 161 6.31 4.41 -33.79
CA GLY A 161 6.35 3.39 -32.73
C GLY A 161 5.92 3.90 -31.35
N GLU A 162 6.16 3.11 -30.32
CA GLU A 162 5.84 3.46 -28.93
C GLU A 162 6.97 4.26 -28.29
N ILE A 163 6.65 5.43 -27.73
CA ILE A 163 7.60 6.28 -27.01
C ILE A 163 7.27 6.25 -25.52
N ALA A 164 8.22 5.79 -24.71
CA ALA A 164 8.15 5.86 -23.25
C ALA A 164 8.49 7.27 -22.76
N LYS A 165 7.63 7.82 -21.89
CA LYS A 165 7.77 9.14 -21.27
C LYS A 165 7.60 9.04 -19.76
N ASN A 166 8.32 9.87 -19.02
CA ASN A 166 8.22 9.93 -17.55
C ASN A 166 7.18 10.96 -17.06
N GLU A 167 6.72 11.83 -17.96
CA GLU A 167 5.74 12.87 -17.68
C GLU A 167 4.73 12.95 -18.82
N ILE A 168 3.50 13.30 -18.47
CA ILE A 168 2.44 13.57 -19.43
C ILE A 168 1.65 14.81 -19.01
N LEU A 169 1.30 15.59 -20.01
CA LEU A 169 0.47 16.78 -19.86
C LEU A 169 -0.54 16.78 -21.00
N ASP A 170 -1.81 16.84 -20.65
CA ASP A 170 -2.91 17.13 -21.58
C ASP A 170 -3.29 16.03 -22.58
N TYR A 171 -2.64 14.86 -22.55
CA TYR A 171 -3.02 13.71 -23.38
C TYR A 171 -3.06 12.40 -22.58
N ILE A 172 -3.94 11.49 -23.02
CA ILE A 172 -4.08 10.15 -22.44
C ILE A 172 -3.02 9.24 -23.09
N PRO A 173 -2.16 8.57 -22.31
CA PRO A 173 -1.21 7.61 -22.84
C PRO A 173 -1.92 6.33 -23.30
N SER A 174 -1.31 5.59 -24.21
CA SER A 174 -1.81 4.30 -24.69
C SER A 174 -1.68 3.20 -23.63
N ALA A 175 -0.62 3.27 -22.81
CA ALA A 175 -0.43 2.38 -21.68
C ALA A 175 0.36 3.07 -20.57
N VAL A 176 0.26 2.53 -19.36
CA VAL A 176 1.04 2.98 -18.20
C VAL A 176 1.68 1.79 -17.52
N GLU A 177 2.99 1.87 -17.33
CA GLU A 177 3.71 0.97 -16.44
C GLU A 177 3.79 1.62 -15.06
N VAL A 178 3.45 0.84 -14.04
CA VAL A 178 3.56 1.23 -12.65
C VAL A 178 4.54 0.30 -11.96
N LEU A 179 5.64 0.85 -11.46
CA LEU A 179 6.64 0.16 -10.65
C LEU A 179 6.51 0.59 -9.20
N VAL A 180 6.36 -0.37 -8.29
CA VAL A 180 6.33 -0.15 -6.84
C VAL A 180 7.51 -0.88 -6.23
N VAL A 181 8.31 -0.17 -5.44
CA VAL A 181 9.47 -0.68 -4.71
C VAL A 181 9.18 -0.59 -3.22
N PHE A 182 9.45 -1.65 -2.48
CA PHE A 182 9.20 -1.76 -1.05
C PHE A 182 10.28 -2.59 -0.35
N LYS A 183 10.53 -2.32 0.93
CA LYS A 183 11.44 -3.13 1.75
C LYS A 183 10.74 -4.37 2.27
N ASP A 184 11.44 -5.48 2.15
CA ASP A 184 11.16 -6.73 2.85
C ASP A 184 12.34 -7.07 3.78
N SER A 185 12.10 -8.01 4.70
CA SER A 185 13.09 -8.68 5.55
C SER A 185 14.32 -9.23 4.80
N ARG A 186 14.18 -9.49 3.49
CA ARG A 186 15.25 -9.99 2.60
C ARG A 186 15.93 -8.89 1.75
N GLY A 187 15.51 -7.64 1.90
CA GLY A 187 16.01 -6.50 1.14
C GLY A 187 14.94 -5.80 0.30
N GLU A 188 15.39 -4.97 -0.64
CA GLU A 188 14.52 -4.23 -1.57
C GLU A 188 13.85 -5.20 -2.55
N ARG A 189 12.53 -5.09 -2.70
CA ARG A 189 11.74 -5.81 -3.69
C ARG A 189 10.95 -4.84 -4.55
N SER A 190 10.63 -5.29 -5.76
CA SER A 190 9.84 -4.49 -6.69
C SER A 190 8.77 -5.32 -7.37
N MET A 191 7.58 -4.73 -7.51
CA MET A 191 6.51 -5.26 -8.34
C MET A 191 6.20 -4.24 -9.45
N ARG A 192 5.97 -4.73 -10.66
CA ARG A 192 5.59 -3.90 -11.80
C ARG A 192 4.33 -4.43 -12.46
N LYS A 193 3.51 -3.52 -12.98
CA LYS A 193 2.36 -3.86 -13.81
C LYS A 193 2.28 -2.92 -15.00
N PHE A 194 2.10 -3.53 -16.18
CA PHE A 194 1.76 -2.83 -17.41
C PHE A 194 0.24 -2.81 -17.55
N ILE A 195 -0.31 -1.63 -17.86
CA ILE A 195 -1.76 -1.42 -17.94
C ILE A 195 -2.05 -0.72 -19.25
N ASP A 196 -2.72 -1.45 -20.14
CA ASP A 196 -3.26 -0.88 -21.38
C ASP A 196 -4.46 0.01 -21.07
N ILE A 197 -4.47 1.19 -21.68
CA ILE A 197 -5.62 2.09 -21.64
C ILE A 197 -6.39 1.88 -22.95
N PRO A 198 -7.63 1.38 -22.88
CA PRO A 198 -8.46 1.28 -24.06
C PRO A 198 -8.73 2.71 -24.55
N ILE A 199 -8.19 3.05 -25.71
CA ILE A 199 -8.54 4.30 -26.39
C ILE A 199 -9.96 4.09 -26.94
N GLY A 200 -10.95 4.35 -26.10
CA GLY A 200 -12.35 4.40 -26.51
C GLY A 200 -12.56 5.61 -27.42
N GLY A 201 -12.81 5.33 -28.70
CA GLY A 201 -13.38 6.30 -29.64
C GLY A 201 -14.86 6.53 -29.37
#